data_AF-A0A7S2J6G5-F1
#
_entry.id   AF-A0A7S2J6G5-F1
#
_cell.length_a   1.000
_cell.length_b   1.000
_cell.length_c   1.000
_cell.angle_alpha   90.00
_cell.angle_beta   90.00
_cell.angle_gamma   90.00
#
_symmetry.space_group_name_H-M   'P 1'
#
loop_
_entity.id
_entity.type
_entity.pdbx_description
1 polymer ?
#
loop_
_entity_poly.entity_id
_entity_poly.type
_entity_poly.pdbx_seq_one_letter_code
_entity_poly.pdbx_strand_id
1 'polypeptide(L)'
;KRLIEQQAAVLREHGHLRTSAKYGGREKGVENMCGLLSLETEGYDETAVEPQEGDQEEHTDESVEVLQGMADVDKPSLTMYAIQDGTRLRIKPLDGDWMTIWLKPGDLLVFRGDVCHRGMGYAKKNYRVHTYVYPPGYKPGPSSLHPCGQ
;
A
#
# COMPACT_ATOMS: atom_id res chain seq x y z
N LYS A 1 -3.19 4.44 -22.62
CA LYS A 1 -2.20 3.41 -23.02
C LYS A 1 -0.84 4.01 -23.35
N ARG A 2 -0.73 4.88 -24.36
CA ARG A 2 0.57 5.44 -24.83
C ARG A 2 1.39 6.22 -23.79
N LEU A 3 0.75 6.99 -22.90
CA LEU A 3 1.45 7.79 -21.88
C LEU A 3 2.06 6.93 -20.76
N ILE A 4 1.34 5.90 -20.31
CA ILE A 4 1.78 4.98 -19.26
C ILE A 4 3.00 4.17 -19.74
N GLU A 5 2.98 3.73 -21.00
CA GLU A 5 4.11 3.02 -21.62
C GLU A 5 5.36 3.91 -21.75
N GLN A 6 5.17 5.19 -22.08
CA GLN A 6 6.26 6.18 -22.15
C GLN A 6 6.85 6.49 -20.77
N GLN A 7 5.99 6.65 -19.75
CA GLN A 7 6.43 6.88 -18.38
C GLN A 7 7.21 5.67 -17.82
N ALA A 8 6.71 4.45 -18.06
CA ALA A 8 7.41 3.24 -17.66
C ALA A 8 8.79 3.08 -18.33
N ALA A 9 8.92 3.48 -19.60
CA ALA A 9 10.19 3.44 -20.33
C ALA A 9 11.24 4.38 -19.73
N VAL A 10 10.87 5.63 -19.43
CA VAL A 10 11.76 6.61 -18.80
C VAL A 10 12.25 6.11 -17.43
N LEU A 11 11.35 5.54 -16.62
CA LEU A 11 11.71 5.02 -15.31
C LEU A 11 12.65 3.80 -15.39
N ARG A 12 12.49 2.95 -16.40
CA ARG A 12 13.40 1.82 -16.67
C ARG A 12 14.79 2.28 -17.12
N GLU A 13 14.85 3.23 -18.06
CA GLU A 13 16.12 3.72 -18.65
C GLU A 13 17.02 4.38 -17.61
N HIS A 14 16.42 5.11 -16.66
CA HIS A 14 17.16 5.75 -15.57
C HIS A 14 17.38 4.85 -14.34
N GLY A 15 16.99 3.56 -14.41
CA GLY A 15 17.17 2.61 -13.32
C GLY A 15 16.31 2.85 -12.08
N HIS A 16 15.28 3.71 -12.21
CA HIS A 16 14.30 4.02 -11.16
C HIS A 16 13.16 3.00 -11.09
N LEU A 17 13.06 2.10 -12.07
CA LEU A 17 12.23 0.91 -12.05
C LEU A 17 13.13 -0.33 -12.12
N ARG A 18 13.33 -1.00 -10.98
CA ARG A 18 13.94 -2.34 -10.91
C ARG A 18 12.88 -3.32 -10.47
N THR A 19 12.49 -4.25 -11.35
CA THR A 19 11.56 -5.33 -11.00
C THR A 19 12.36 -6.56 -10.56
N SER A 20 11.93 -7.19 -9.46
CA SER A 20 12.48 -8.46 -9.01
C SER A 20 12.20 -9.58 -10.02
N ALA A 21 13.05 -10.60 -10.01
CA ALA A 21 13.19 -11.59 -11.07
C ALA A 21 11.90 -12.31 -11.50
N LYS A 22 11.90 -12.76 -12.75
CA LYS A 22 10.81 -13.39 -13.51
C LYS A 22 10.17 -14.58 -12.77
N TYR A 23 8.87 -14.50 -12.46
CA TYR A 23 8.02 -15.69 -12.29
C TYR A 23 7.37 -16.01 -13.64
N GLY A 24 7.70 -17.16 -14.24
CA GLY A 24 7.10 -17.59 -15.51
C GLY A 24 7.40 -16.71 -16.75
N GLY A 25 8.48 -15.91 -16.72
CA GLY A 25 8.90 -15.09 -17.86
C GLY A 25 8.16 -13.76 -18.03
N ARG A 26 7.37 -13.30 -17.05
CA ARG A 26 6.67 -12.01 -17.06
C ARG A 26 7.07 -11.16 -15.85
N GLU A 27 7.06 -9.83 -16.01
CA GLU A 27 7.44 -8.86 -14.98
C GLU A 27 6.24 -8.54 -14.06
N LYS A 28 6.49 -8.28 -12.75
CA LYS A 28 5.47 -7.69 -11.86
C LYS A 28 5.00 -6.35 -12.41
N GLY A 29 3.69 -6.09 -12.35
CA GLY A 29 3.07 -4.91 -12.94
C GLY A 29 2.21 -4.14 -11.94
N VAL A 30 2.09 -2.83 -12.17
CA VAL A 30 1.05 -2.02 -11.56
C VAL A 30 -0.27 -2.34 -12.26
N GLU A 31 -1.25 -2.88 -11.54
CA GLU A 31 -2.55 -3.22 -12.12
C GLU A 31 -3.61 -2.15 -11.86
N ASN A 32 -3.62 -1.56 -10.66
CA ASN A 32 -4.59 -0.54 -10.26
C ASN A 32 -3.91 0.61 -9.49
N MET A 33 -4.11 1.84 -9.95
CA MET A 33 -3.64 3.07 -9.31
C MET A 33 -4.83 3.99 -9.04
N CYS A 34 -5.02 4.37 -7.77
CA CYS A 34 -6.09 5.25 -7.35
C CYS A 34 -5.51 6.42 -6.54
N GLY A 35 -5.91 7.64 -6.90
CA GLY A 35 -5.77 8.78 -6.00
C GLY A 35 -6.80 8.68 -4.88
N LEU A 36 -6.36 8.79 -3.64
CA LEU A 36 -7.21 8.80 -2.45
C LEU A 36 -7.24 10.20 -1.86
N LEU A 37 -8.44 10.62 -1.47
CA LEU A 37 -8.68 11.79 -0.64
C LEU A 37 -9.26 11.31 0.69
N SER A 38 -8.50 11.47 1.77
CA SER A 38 -9.05 11.40 3.12
C SER A 38 -9.69 12.73 3.46
N LEU A 39 -10.95 12.69 3.92
CA LEU A 39 -11.64 13.86 4.43
C LEU A 39 -11.09 14.25 5.81
N GLU A 40 -11.34 15.49 6.18
CA GLU A 40 -11.05 16.01 7.50
C GLU A 40 -11.98 15.38 8.55
N THR A 41 -11.40 14.95 9.66
CA THR A 41 -12.08 14.48 10.86
C THR A 41 -11.89 15.52 11.95
N GLU A 42 -12.98 16.15 12.36
CA GLU A 42 -12.96 17.20 13.39
C GLU A 42 -12.45 16.64 14.72
N GLY A 43 -11.50 17.34 15.34
CA GLY A 43 -10.93 16.93 16.63
C GLY A 43 -9.95 15.75 16.58
N TYR A 44 -9.57 15.28 15.38
CA TYR A 44 -8.63 14.16 15.26
C TYR A 44 -7.25 14.50 15.83
N ASP A 45 -6.79 13.73 16.82
CA ASP A 45 -5.45 13.87 17.41
C ASP A 45 -4.44 13.01 16.65
N GLU A 46 -3.59 13.66 15.86
CA GLU A 46 -2.57 12.97 15.05
C GLU A 46 -1.48 12.28 15.89
N THR A 47 -1.41 12.58 17.19
CA THR A 47 -0.43 12.00 18.13
C THR A 47 -0.96 10.80 18.90
N ALA A 48 -2.27 10.53 18.84
CA ALA A 48 -2.86 9.41 19.56
C ALA A 48 -2.38 8.06 19.02
N VAL A 49 -2.15 7.12 19.94
CA VAL A 49 -1.71 5.75 19.64
C VAL A 49 -2.91 4.81 19.49
N GLU A 50 -3.99 5.12 20.20
CA GLU A 50 -5.24 4.36 20.17
C GLU A 50 -6.10 4.73 18.94
N PRO A 51 -6.91 3.79 18.42
CA PRO A 51 -7.83 4.09 17.33
C PRO A 51 -8.79 5.22 17.65
N GLN A 52 -9.07 6.06 16.66
CA GLN A 52 -10.03 7.16 16.76
C GLN A 52 -11.11 7.06 15.68
N GLU A 53 -12.19 7.83 15.84
CA GLU A 53 -13.15 8.06 14.76
C GLU A 53 -12.41 8.56 13.51
N GLY A 54 -12.75 8.02 12.34
CA GLY A 54 -12.06 8.30 11.08
C GLY A 54 -10.91 7.35 10.73
N ASP A 55 -10.43 6.55 11.68
CA ASP A 55 -9.55 5.41 11.38
C ASP A 55 -10.33 4.31 10.65
N GLN A 56 -9.65 3.62 9.73
CA GLN A 56 -10.16 2.39 9.16
C GLN A 56 -10.09 1.25 10.19
N GLU A 57 -10.93 0.24 10.00
CA GLU A 57 -10.74 -1.04 10.67
C GLU A 57 -9.39 -1.66 10.30
N GLU A 58 -8.83 -2.47 11.19
CA GLU A 58 -7.62 -3.22 10.90
C GLU A 58 -7.88 -4.27 9.81
N HIS A 59 -7.01 -4.31 8.82
CA HIS A 59 -7.14 -5.24 7.71
C HIS A 59 -5.79 -5.55 7.06
N THR A 60 -5.78 -6.59 6.24
CA THR A 60 -4.81 -6.81 5.18
C THR A 60 -5.47 -6.53 3.84
N ASP A 61 -4.69 -6.13 2.85
CA ASP A 61 -5.20 -5.88 1.49
C ASP A 61 -5.39 -7.17 0.70
N GLU A 62 -4.73 -8.24 1.12
CA GLU A 62 -4.81 -9.57 0.53
C GLU A 62 -5.12 -10.63 1.59
N SER A 63 -5.77 -11.71 1.16
CA SER A 63 -6.04 -12.83 2.04
C SER A 63 -4.75 -13.52 2.47
N VAL A 64 -4.48 -13.52 3.78
CA VAL A 64 -3.34 -14.22 4.39
C VAL A 64 -3.32 -15.69 3.98
N GLU A 65 -4.48 -16.35 3.96
CA GLU A 65 -4.61 -17.76 3.57
C GLU A 65 -4.18 -18.00 2.12
N VAL A 66 -4.56 -17.11 1.20
CA VAL A 66 -4.15 -17.19 -0.21
C VAL A 66 -2.63 -16.99 -0.34
N LEU A 67 -2.07 -16.07 0.46
CA LEU A 67 -0.65 -15.73 0.39
C LEU A 67 0.26 -16.72 1.12
N GLN A 68 -0.23 -17.55 2.04
CA GLN A 68 0.57 -18.55 2.77
C GLN A 68 1.31 -19.53 1.86
N GLY A 69 0.72 -19.88 0.71
CA GLY A 69 1.34 -20.78 -0.27
C GLY A 69 2.38 -20.11 -1.18
N MET A 70 2.60 -18.80 -1.05
CA MET A 70 3.48 -18.03 -1.94
C MET A 70 4.82 -17.73 -1.29
N ALA A 71 5.89 -17.77 -2.09
CA ALA A 71 7.17 -17.24 -1.66
C ALA A 71 7.05 -15.73 -1.39
N ASP A 72 7.77 -15.24 -0.38
CA ASP A 72 7.69 -13.83 0.04
C ASP A 72 7.96 -12.84 -1.11
N VAL A 73 8.88 -13.21 -2.01
CA VAL A 73 9.22 -12.40 -3.20
C VAL A 73 8.09 -12.31 -4.22
N ASP A 74 7.14 -13.24 -4.20
CA ASP A 74 6.04 -13.33 -5.14
C ASP A 74 4.75 -12.72 -4.58
N LYS A 75 4.65 -12.50 -3.28
CA LYS A 75 3.45 -11.88 -2.68
C LYS A 75 3.13 -10.51 -3.32
N PRO A 76 1.83 -10.19 -3.46
CA PRO A 76 1.39 -8.83 -3.78
C PRO A 76 2.02 -7.79 -2.86
N SER A 77 2.27 -6.61 -3.40
CA SER A 77 2.72 -5.46 -2.63
C SER A 77 1.80 -4.28 -2.87
N LEU A 78 1.61 -3.48 -1.84
CA LEU A 78 0.99 -2.18 -1.96
C LEU A 78 2.03 -1.09 -1.89
N THR A 79 1.67 0.01 -2.52
CA THR A 79 2.44 1.23 -2.52
C THR A 79 1.56 2.40 -2.14
N MET A 80 2.05 3.21 -1.22
CA MET A 80 1.42 4.46 -0.81
C MET A 80 2.41 5.60 -1.07
N TYR A 81 2.06 6.47 -2.01
CA TYR A 81 2.83 7.66 -2.35
C TYR A 81 2.21 8.88 -1.69
N ALA A 82 3.00 9.56 -0.85
CA ALA A 82 2.55 10.76 -0.15
C ALA A 82 2.65 11.99 -1.08
N ILE A 83 1.50 12.63 -1.33
CA ILE A 83 1.45 13.92 -2.05
C ILE A 83 1.55 15.08 -1.07
N GLN A 84 0.98 14.92 0.12
CA GLN A 84 0.91 15.95 1.14
C GLN A 84 1.59 15.53 2.43
N ASP A 85 1.95 16.52 3.24
CA ASP A 85 2.52 16.28 4.56
C ASP A 85 1.46 15.67 5.49
N GLY A 86 1.92 14.99 6.54
CA GLY A 86 1.08 14.28 7.49
C GLY A 86 0.46 12.98 6.97
N THR A 87 0.79 12.53 5.74
CA THR A 87 0.42 11.20 5.26
C THR A 87 1.01 10.15 6.20
N ARG A 88 0.15 9.30 6.76
CA ARG A 88 0.53 8.30 7.73
C ARG A 88 -0.28 7.02 7.62
N LEU A 89 0.31 5.94 8.10
CA LEU A 89 -0.28 4.62 8.15
C LEU A 89 0.07 3.95 9.47
N ARG A 90 -0.92 3.34 10.12
CA ARG A 90 -0.67 2.46 11.26
C ARG A 90 -0.46 1.05 10.71
N ILE A 91 0.70 0.45 10.98
CA ILE A 91 1.11 -0.84 10.43
C ILE A 91 1.61 -1.75 11.54
N LYS A 92 1.34 -3.05 11.43
CA LYS A 92 1.90 -4.09 12.29
C LYS A 92 2.85 -4.94 11.46
N PRO A 93 4.17 -4.75 11.57
CA PRO A 93 5.15 -5.62 10.91
C PRO A 93 4.92 -7.09 11.29
N LEU A 94 5.31 -8.01 10.41
CA LEU A 94 5.07 -9.45 10.61
C LEU A 94 5.71 -9.99 11.90
N ASP A 95 6.80 -9.37 12.35
CA ASP A 95 7.60 -9.74 13.51
C ASP A 95 7.65 -8.63 14.57
N GLY A 96 6.71 -7.68 14.55
CA GLY A 96 6.77 -6.49 15.38
C GLY A 96 5.44 -6.01 15.94
N ASP A 97 5.55 -4.99 16.77
CA ASP A 97 4.40 -4.28 17.34
C ASP A 97 3.85 -3.21 16.40
N TRP A 98 2.62 -2.81 16.68
CA TRP A 98 1.97 -1.71 15.97
C TRP A 98 2.80 -0.42 16.03
N MET A 99 3.05 0.17 14.87
CA MET A 99 3.77 1.43 14.73
C MET A 99 3.11 2.35 13.71
N THR A 100 3.36 3.65 13.83
CA THR A 100 2.90 4.65 12.86
C THR A 100 4.05 5.03 11.94
N ILE A 101 3.85 4.84 10.64
CA ILE A 101 4.78 5.31 9.60
C ILE A 101 4.32 6.70 9.16
N TRP A 102 5.21 7.67 9.27
CA TRP A 102 5.02 9.03 8.79
C TRP A 102 5.75 9.23 7.49
N LEU A 103 5.06 9.74 6.47
CA LEU A 103 5.60 9.99 5.14
C LEU A 103 5.61 11.47 4.85
N LYS A 104 6.73 11.95 4.30
CA LYS A 104 6.84 13.30 3.74
C LYS A 104 6.35 13.31 2.29
N PRO A 105 5.96 14.48 1.75
CA PRO A 105 5.67 14.60 0.33
C PRO A 105 6.81 14.05 -0.53
N GLY A 106 6.48 13.12 -1.44
CA GLY A 106 7.45 12.43 -2.29
C GLY A 106 7.91 11.07 -1.78
N ASP A 107 7.66 10.74 -0.51
CA ASP A 107 7.97 9.41 0.02
C ASP A 107 7.03 8.35 -0.56
N LEU A 108 7.59 7.16 -0.80
CA LEU A 108 6.87 5.97 -1.24
C LEU A 108 7.05 4.87 -0.19
N LEU A 109 5.96 4.49 0.47
CA LEU A 109 5.93 3.28 1.30
C LEU A 109 5.55 2.09 0.44
N VAL A 110 6.32 1.00 0.54
CA VAL A 110 6.01 -0.29 -0.11
C VAL A 110 5.94 -1.37 0.97
N PHE A 111 4.84 -2.12 1.02
CA PHE A 111 4.65 -3.20 1.99
C PHE A 111 3.87 -4.35 1.35
N ARG A 112 3.94 -5.54 1.95
CA ARG A 112 3.24 -6.73 1.43
C ARG A 112 1.74 -6.66 1.73
N GLY A 113 0.94 -7.24 0.83
CA GLY A 113 -0.52 -7.28 0.99
C GLY A 113 -1.03 -8.07 2.19
N ASP A 114 -0.22 -8.96 2.79
CA ASP A 114 -0.54 -9.69 4.02
C ASP A 114 -0.08 -8.97 5.31
N VAL A 115 0.40 -7.73 5.21
CA VAL A 115 0.78 -6.95 6.40
C VAL A 115 -0.44 -6.23 6.95
N CYS A 116 -0.77 -6.50 8.21
CA CYS A 116 -1.89 -5.89 8.90
C CYS A 116 -1.65 -4.39 9.08
N HIS A 117 -2.63 -3.58 8.73
CA HIS A 117 -2.56 -2.13 8.83
C HIS A 117 -3.96 -1.51 8.99
N ARG A 118 -3.99 -0.20 9.27
CA ARG A 118 -5.18 0.62 9.13
C ARG A 118 -4.81 2.03 8.67
N GLY A 119 -5.57 2.55 7.71
CA GLY A 119 -5.53 3.97 7.38
C GLY A 119 -5.97 4.80 8.59
N MET A 120 -5.22 5.85 8.89
CA MET A 120 -5.55 6.77 9.98
C MET A 120 -6.48 7.87 9.47
N GLY A 121 -7.33 8.39 10.35
CA GLY A 121 -8.04 9.65 10.13
C GLY A 121 -7.07 10.85 10.06
N TYR A 122 -7.59 11.99 9.61
CA TYR A 122 -6.77 13.18 9.40
C TYR A 122 -7.46 14.42 9.96
N ALA A 123 -6.71 15.27 10.66
CA ALA A 123 -7.22 16.56 11.16
C ALA A 123 -7.49 17.58 10.04
N LYS A 124 -7.06 17.28 8.81
CA LYS A 124 -7.27 18.08 7.59
C LYS A 124 -7.35 17.14 6.39
N LYS A 125 -7.92 17.62 5.27
CA LYS A 125 -7.92 16.86 4.01
C LYS A 125 -6.49 16.43 3.63
N ASN A 126 -6.33 15.17 3.22
CA ASN A 126 -5.04 14.61 2.81
C ASN A 126 -5.15 13.79 1.52
N TYR A 127 -4.36 14.17 0.51
CA TYR A 127 -4.23 13.48 -0.77
C TYR A 127 -3.03 12.55 -0.77
N ARG A 128 -3.23 11.32 -1.26
CA ARG A 128 -2.18 10.33 -1.48
C ARG A 128 -2.54 9.43 -2.66
N VAL A 129 -1.56 8.70 -3.19
CA VAL A 129 -1.82 7.67 -4.21
C VAL A 129 -1.65 6.30 -3.57
N HIS A 130 -2.62 5.42 -3.79
CA HIS A 130 -2.55 4.03 -3.41
C HIS A 130 -2.51 3.16 -4.67
N THR A 131 -1.59 2.21 -4.72
CA THR A 131 -1.40 1.36 -5.90
C THR A 131 -1.01 -0.04 -5.50
N TYR A 132 -1.60 -1.02 -6.18
CA TYR A 132 -1.37 -2.43 -5.96
C TYR A 132 -0.44 -3.00 -7.05
N VAL A 133 0.54 -3.78 -6.62
CA VAL A 133 1.55 -4.44 -7.44
C VAL A 133 1.38 -5.94 -7.30
N TYR A 134 0.85 -6.58 -8.34
CA TYR A 134 0.58 -8.02 -8.33
C TYR A 134 1.66 -8.80 -9.08
N PRO A 135 1.96 -10.03 -8.63
CA PRO A 135 2.76 -10.95 -9.44
C PRO A 135 1.96 -11.39 -10.68
N PRO A 136 2.64 -11.74 -11.78
CA PRO A 136 1.96 -12.15 -13.01
C PRO A 136 0.97 -13.30 -12.80
N GLY A 137 -0.25 -13.12 -13.28
CA GLY A 137 -1.29 -14.16 -13.24
C GLY A 137 -2.04 -14.28 -11.92
N TYR A 138 -1.63 -13.52 -10.90
CA TYR A 138 -2.44 -13.33 -9.71
C TYR A 138 -3.68 -12.53 -10.04
N LYS A 139 -4.81 -12.92 -9.45
CA LYS A 139 -6.08 -12.23 -9.61
C LYS A 139 -6.55 -11.88 -8.21
N PRO A 140 -6.56 -10.58 -7.84
CA PRO A 140 -7.06 -10.19 -6.53
C PRO A 140 -8.51 -10.61 -6.38
N GLY A 141 -8.90 -10.90 -5.14
CA GLY A 141 -10.29 -11.15 -4.80
C GLY A 141 -11.17 -9.93 -5.02
N PRO A 142 -12.50 -10.07 -4.87
CA PRO A 142 -13.43 -8.94 -4.98
C PRO A 142 -13.32 -7.95 -3.81
N SER A 143 -12.69 -8.35 -2.70
CA SER A 143 -12.43 -7.50 -1.54
C SER A 143 -10.94 -7.17 -1.47
N SER A 144 -10.62 -5.97 -1.02
CA SER A 144 -9.28 -5.56 -0.57
C SER A 144 -9.25 -5.33 0.95
N LEU A 145 -10.27 -5.82 1.66
CA LEU A 145 -10.36 -5.74 3.12
C LEU A 145 -10.49 -7.17 3.62
N HIS A 146 -9.38 -7.68 4.16
CA HIS A 146 -9.29 -9.01 4.74
C HIS A 146 -8.95 -8.91 6.22
N PRO A 147 -9.45 -9.82 7.07
CA PRO A 147 -9.08 -9.84 8.47
C PRO A 147 -7.57 -10.05 8.60
N CYS A 148 -6.95 -9.35 9.55
CA CYS A 148 -5.57 -9.63 9.89
C CYS A 148 -5.44 -11.09 10.36
N GLY A 149 -4.47 -11.82 9.80
CA GLY A 149 -4.16 -13.18 10.23
C GLY A 149 -3.72 -13.18 11.70
N GLN A 150 -4.23 -14.13 12.48
CA GLN A 150 -3.75 -14.41 13.84
C GLN A 150 -2.33 -14.98 13.80
#